data_AF-A0A9W4UA57-F1
#
_entry.id   AF-A0A9W4UA57-F1
#
_cell.length_a   1.000
_cell.length_b   1.000
_cell.length_c   1.000
_cell.angle_alpha   90.00
_cell.angle_beta   90.00
_cell.angle_gamma   90.00
#
_symmetry.space_group_name_H-M   'P 1'
#
loop_
_entity.id
_entity.type
_entity.pdbx_description
1 polymer ?
#
loop_
_entity_poly.entity_id
_entity_poly.type
_entity_poly.pdbx_seq_one_letter_code
_entity_poly.pdbx_strand_id
1 'polypeptide(L)'
;MQFTTFAILAILATVQARVLPRQNDAQKFTGALGGIKATPVLDSGNADRPFFVKGDTFVNAGAALQRSCDQQMNACMNLVNSQQANFKAADCQAQQQQCNAAA
;
A
#
# COMPACT_ATOMS: atom_id res chain seq x y z
N MET A 1 -0.34 -56.31 -38.70
CA MET A 1 -1.65 -55.69 -38.40
C MET A 1 -1.90 -55.96 -36.93
N GLN A 2 -2.04 -55.02 -35.99
CA GLN A 2 -2.44 -53.62 -36.03
C GLN A 2 -1.91 -52.97 -34.73
N PHE A 3 -1.30 -51.79 -34.80
CA PHE A 3 -0.91 -50.99 -33.64
C PHE A 3 -2.15 -50.26 -33.11
N THR A 4 -2.50 -50.42 -31.83
CA THR A 4 -3.52 -49.62 -31.16
C THR A 4 -2.86 -48.49 -30.36
N THR A 5 -2.98 -47.29 -30.91
CA THR A 5 -2.52 -46.01 -30.38
C THR A 5 -3.38 -45.58 -29.20
N PHE A 6 -2.80 -45.51 -28.00
CA PHE A 6 -3.38 -44.78 -26.88
C PHE A 6 -2.98 -43.30 -26.99
N ALA A 7 -3.94 -42.44 -27.34
CA ALA A 7 -3.76 -41.00 -27.37
C ALA A 7 -3.87 -40.44 -25.94
N ILE A 8 -2.74 -40.08 -25.34
CA ILE A 8 -2.67 -39.35 -24.06
C ILE A 8 -2.75 -37.86 -24.38
N LEU A 9 -3.94 -37.26 -24.20
CA LEU A 9 -4.14 -35.81 -24.23
C LEU A 9 -3.58 -35.19 -22.94
N ALA A 10 -2.33 -34.70 -23.00
CA ALA A 10 -1.76 -33.88 -21.96
C ALA A 10 -2.35 -32.46 -22.05
N ILE A 11 -3.24 -32.13 -21.12
CA ILE A 11 -3.82 -30.78 -20.99
C ILE A 11 -2.75 -29.90 -20.33
N LEU A 12 -2.08 -29.06 -21.13
CA LEU A 12 -1.19 -28.00 -20.63
C LEU A 12 -2.05 -26.90 -19.98
N ALA A 13 -2.25 -26.99 -18.67
CA ALA A 13 -2.77 -25.87 -17.89
C ALA A 13 -1.68 -24.79 -17.79
N THR A 14 -1.69 -23.81 -18.70
CA THR A 14 -0.83 -22.63 -18.59
C THR A 14 -1.33 -21.78 -17.42
N VAL A 15 -0.72 -21.96 -16.25
CA VAL A 15 -0.92 -21.07 -15.10
C VAL A 15 -0.31 -19.72 -15.47
N GLN A 16 -1.13 -18.77 -15.92
CA GLN A 16 -0.72 -17.37 -16.04
C GLN A 16 -0.62 -16.77 -14.63
N ALA A 17 0.48 -17.07 -13.94
CA ALA A 17 0.87 -16.27 -12.79
C ALA A 17 1.24 -14.88 -13.31
N ARG A 18 0.29 -13.94 -13.25
CA ARG A 18 0.60 -12.53 -13.48
C ARG A 18 1.59 -12.12 -12.39
N VAL A 19 2.86 -12.01 -12.76
CA VAL A 19 3.87 -11.31 -11.96
C VAL A 19 3.42 -9.84 -11.96
N LEU A 20 2.70 -9.43 -10.92
CA LEU A 20 2.39 -8.02 -10.72
C LEU A 20 3.73 -7.30 -10.58
N PRO A 21 4.01 -6.25 -11.38
CA PRO A 21 5.18 -5.44 -11.13
C PRO A 21 5.12 -4.96 -9.68
N ARG A 22 6.24 -5.08 -8.96
CA ARG A 22 6.34 -4.53 -7.61
C ARG A 22 6.12 -3.02 -7.74
N GLN A 23 4.92 -2.56 -7.41
CA GLN A 23 4.57 -1.16 -7.56
C GLN A 23 5.44 -0.34 -6.61
N ASN A 24 6.12 0.66 -7.15
CA ASN A 24 7.05 1.45 -6.37
C ASN A 24 6.25 2.41 -5.46
N ASP A 25 6.51 2.33 -4.16
CA ASP A 25 5.86 3.23 -3.19
C ASP A 25 6.51 4.61 -3.26
N ALA A 26 5.71 5.64 -3.52
CA ALA A 26 6.18 7.02 -3.55
C ALA A 26 6.35 7.61 -2.15
N GLN A 27 5.73 7.04 -1.10
CA GLN A 27 5.92 7.47 0.28
C GLN A 27 7.30 7.06 0.78
N LYS A 28 8.15 8.03 1.12
CA LYS A 28 9.53 7.79 1.58
C LYS A 28 9.69 7.91 3.09
N PHE A 29 8.70 8.45 3.79
CA PHE A 29 8.73 8.51 5.24
C PHE A 29 8.62 7.10 5.84
N THR A 30 9.63 6.71 6.63
CA THR A 30 9.71 5.36 7.23
C THR A 30 9.40 5.33 8.72
N GLY A 31 9.12 6.48 9.34
CA GLY A 31 8.71 6.54 10.75
C GLY A 31 7.47 5.68 11.00
N ALA A 32 7.47 4.96 12.13
CA ALA A 32 6.43 3.96 12.43
C ALA A 32 6.16 3.81 13.94
N LEU A 33 5.77 4.88 14.60
CA LEU A 33 5.36 4.87 16.00
C LEU A 33 4.25 3.83 16.22
N GLY A 34 4.43 2.95 17.21
CA GLY A 34 3.50 1.83 17.45
C GLY A 34 3.42 0.81 16.31
N GLY A 35 4.42 0.77 15.41
CA GLY A 35 4.41 -0.08 14.22
C GLY A 35 3.55 0.46 13.07
N ILE A 36 3.00 1.67 13.20
CA ILE A 36 2.05 2.25 12.24
C ILE A 36 2.81 3.10 11.22
N LYS A 37 3.05 2.52 10.05
CA LYS A 37 3.69 3.18 8.90
C LYS A 37 2.69 4.08 8.15
N ALA A 38 3.22 5.04 7.42
CA ALA A 38 2.43 5.81 6.45
C ALA A 38 1.85 4.88 5.38
N THR A 39 0.62 5.18 4.93
CA THR A 39 -0.03 4.37 3.90
C THR A 39 0.75 4.48 2.59
N PRO A 40 1.02 3.37 1.88
CA PRO A 40 1.69 3.44 0.60
C PRO A 40 0.98 4.35 -0.41
N VAL A 41 1.76 5.12 -1.17
CA VAL A 41 1.29 5.88 -2.34
C VAL A 41 1.71 5.10 -3.58
N LEU A 42 0.74 4.50 -4.25
CA LEU A 42 0.98 3.56 -5.34
C LEU A 42 0.38 4.08 -6.66
N ASP A 43 0.81 3.54 -7.79
CA ASP A 43 0.15 3.77 -9.08
C ASP A 43 -1.33 3.31 -9.07
N SER A 44 -2.27 4.17 -9.43
CA SER A 44 -3.69 3.80 -9.48
C SER A 44 -4.08 2.99 -10.72
N GLY A 45 -3.24 2.99 -11.76
CA GLY A 45 -3.56 2.51 -13.10
C GLY A 45 -4.46 3.47 -13.90
N ASN A 46 -4.81 4.63 -13.35
CA ASN A 46 -5.61 5.66 -14.01
C ASN A 46 -4.76 6.91 -14.29
N ALA A 47 -4.53 7.22 -15.57
CA ALA A 47 -3.73 8.36 -16.01
C ALA A 47 -4.26 9.72 -15.52
N ASP A 48 -5.58 9.88 -15.33
CA ASP A 48 -6.17 11.14 -14.86
C ASP A 48 -5.97 11.36 -13.35
N ARG A 49 -5.80 10.27 -12.59
CA ARG A 49 -5.61 10.29 -11.12
C ARG A 49 -4.57 9.23 -10.72
N PRO A 50 -3.29 9.41 -11.08
CA PRO A 50 -2.30 8.32 -11.08
C PRO A 50 -1.85 7.88 -9.68
N PHE A 51 -2.16 8.62 -8.62
CA PHE A 51 -1.73 8.28 -7.26
C PHE A 51 -2.87 7.64 -6.48
N PHE A 52 -2.66 6.46 -5.91
CA PHE A 52 -3.61 5.73 -5.08
C PHE A 52 -3.12 5.63 -3.63
N VAL A 53 -4.00 5.92 -2.68
CA VAL A 53 -3.74 5.86 -1.23
C VAL A 53 -4.95 5.25 -0.53
N LYS A 54 -4.96 3.92 -0.39
CA LYS A 54 -5.99 3.13 0.32
C LYS A 54 -7.43 3.63 0.04
N GLY A 55 -7.92 3.38 -1.16
CA GLY A 55 -9.28 3.70 -1.58
C GLY A 55 -9.45 5.09 -2.17
N ASP A 56 -8.52 6.02 -1.90
CA ASP A 56 -8.51 7.36 -2.49
C ASP A 56 -7.56 7.42 -3.68
N THR A 57 -7.89 8.21 -4.71
CA THR A 57 -6.98 8.52 -5.82
C THR A 57 -6.74 10.02 -5.95
N PHE A 58 -5.61 10.44 -6.47
CA PHE A 58 -5.20 11.84 -6.53
C PHE A 58 -4.59 12.16 -7.88
N VAL A 59 -4.80 13.39 -8.32
CA VAL A 59 -4.12 13.97 -9.50
C VAL A 59 -2.70 14.38 -9.13
N ASN A 60 -2.48 14.87 -7.89
CA ASN A 60 -1.23 15.45 -7.43
C ASN A 60 -0.53 14.56 -6.39
N ALA A 61 0.78 14.36 -6.55
CA ALA A 61 1.59 13.53 -5.67
C ALA A 61 1.63 14.06 -4.22
N GLY A 62 1.79 15.36 -4.02
CA GLY A 62 1.84 15.97 -2.69
C GLY A 62 0.53 15.78 -1.91
N ALA A 63 -0.62 15.91 -2.59
CA ALA A 63 -1.92 15.61 -1.97
C ALA A 63 -2.04 14.13 -1.55
N ALA A 64 -1.51 13.21 -2.37
CA ALA A 64 -1.47 11.79 -2.03
C ALA A 64 -0.55 11.51 -0.82
N LEU A 65 0.62 12.16 -0.76
CA LEU A 65 1.57 12.02 0.34
C LEU A 65 1.00 12.60 1.65
N GLN A 66 0.33 13.75 1.61
CA GLN A 66 -0.40 14.28 2.77
C GLN A 66 -1.49 13.32 3.24
N ARG A 67 -2.29 12.77 2.31
CA ARG A 67 -3.31 11.76 2.66
C ARG A 67 -2.69 10.54 3.32
N SER A 68 -1.54 10.08 2.84
CA SER A 68 -0.79 8.97 3.40
C SER A 68 -0.39 9.24 4.86
N CYS A 69 0.10 10.44 5.15
CA CYS A 69 0.44 10.89 6.51
C CYS A 69 -0.79 11.04 7.41
N ASP A 70 -1.92 11.55 6.89
CA ASP A 70 -3.17 11.64 7.65
C ASP A 70 -3.74 10.27 8.02
N GLN A 71 -3.65 9.30 7.10
CA GLN A 71 -4.05 7.93 7.40
C GLN A 71 -3.14 7.28 8.45
N GLN A 72 -1.83 7.58 8.44
CA GLN A 72 -0.91 7.18 9.50
C GLN A 72 -1.34 7.74 10.86
N MET A 73 -1.61 9.05 10.90
CA MET A 73 -2.03 9.76 12.10
C MET A 73 -3.31 9.16 12.67
N ASN A 74 -4.33 8.96 11.84
CA ASN A 74 -5.59 8.36 12.26
C ASN A 74 -5.40 6.95 12.84
N ALA A 75 -4.58 6.12 12.20
CA ALA A 75 -4.27 4.79 12.73
C ALA A 75 -3.51 4.88 14.07
N CYS A 76 -2.55 5.80 14.20
CA CYS A 76 -1.81 6.05 15.43
C CYS A 76 -2.74 6.49 16.58
N MET A 77 -3.63 7.44 16.30
CA MET A 77 -4.63 7.92 17.24
C MET A 77 -5.61 6.83 17.64
N ASN A 78 -6.00 5.94 16.72
CA ASN A 78 -6.83 4.79 17.07
C ASN A 78 -6.12 3.85 18.06
N LEU A 79 -4.80 3.64 17.92
CA LEU A 79 -4.04 2.84 18.87
C LEU A 79 -3.97 3.50 20.26
N VAL A 80 -3.76 4.82 20.31
CA VAL A 80 -3.82 5.59 21.57
C VAL A 80 -5.22 5.49 22.20
N ASN A 81 -6.27 5.72 21.42
CA ASN A 81 -7.66 5.69 21.90
C ASN A 81 -8.11 4.29 22.33
N SER A 82 -7.51 3.23 21.77
CA SER A 82 -7.75 1.84 22.20
C SER A 82 -7.11 1.49 23.55
N GLN A 83 -6.34 2.40 24.16
CA GLN A 83 -5.58 2.19 25.39
C GLN A 83 -4.52 1.08 25.29
N GLN A 84 -4.11 0.72 24.07
CA GLN A 84 -3.06 -0.26 23.80
C GLN A 84 -1.70 0.38 23.50
N ALA A 85 -1.64 1.71 23.36
CA ALA A 85 -0.40 2.43 23.14
C ALA A 85 0.37 2.66 24.46
N ASN A 86 1.69 2.58 24.38
CA ASN A 86 2.62 3.03 25.44
C ASN A 86 3.15 4.46 25.20
N PHE A 87 2.49 5.22 24.31
CA PHE A 87 2.81 6.60 23.92
C PHE A 87 1.53 7.43 23.86
N LYS A 88 1.64 8.75 23.67
CA LYS A 88 0.54 9.70 23.74
C LYS A 88 0.11 10.19 22.37
N ALA A 89 -1.08 10.80 22.31
CA ALA A 89 -1.60 11.46 21.11
C ALA A 89 -0.64 12.52 20.52
N ALA A 90 0.08 13.24 21.37
CA ALA A 90 1.08 14.22 20.94
C ALA A 90 2.24 13.58 20.15
N ASP A 91 2.61 12.34 20.46
CA ASP A 91 3.65 11.61 19.73
C ASP A 91 3.17 11.23 18.31
N CYS A 92 1.87 10.91 18.17
CA CYS A 92 1.25 10.72 16.85
C CYS A 92 1.27 12.01 16.02
N GLN A 93 0.96 13.15 16.63
CA GLN A 93 1.01 14.47 15.97
C GLN A 93 2.43 14.81 15.53
N ALA A 94 3.42 14.57 16.39
CA ALA A 94 4.83 14.79 16.05
C ALA A 94 5.27 13.92 14.86
N GLN A 95 4.86 12.64 14.83
CA GLN A 95 5.12 11.77 13.68
C GLN A 95 4.43 12.28 12.41
N GLN A 96 3.18 12.74 12.49
CA GLN A 96 2.49 13.31 11.32
C GLN A 96 3.21 14.54 10.76
N GLN A 97 3.73 15.41 11.63
CA GLN A 97 4.51 16.58 11.20
C GLN A 97 5.79 16.16 10.48
N GLN A 98 6.51 15.15 10.99
CA GLN A 98 7.69 14.59 10.33
C GLN A 98 7.35 13.95 8.99
N CYS A 99 6.22 13.22 8.92
CA CYS A 99 5.73 12.64 7.68
C CYS A 99 5.40 13.71 6.64
N ASN A 100 4.65 14.75 7.03
CA ASN A 100 4.29 15.86 6.15
C ASN A 100 5.50 16.68 5.71
N ALA A 101 6.55 16.79 6.53
CA ALA A 101 7.79 17.46 6.14
C ALA A 101 8.61 16.66 5.10
N ALA A 102 8.34 15.35 4.97
CA ALA A 102 8.97 14.47 3.98
C ALA A 102 8.09 14.24 2.73
N ALA A 103 6.88 14.83 2.71
CA ALA A 103 5.89 14.72 1.63
C ALA A 103 6.13 15.71 0.48
#